data_AF-A0AAU2S7C3-F1
#
_entry.id   AF-A0AAU2S7C3-F1
#
_cell.length_a   1.000
_cell.length_b   1.000
_cell.length_c   1.000
_cell.angle_alpha   90.00
_cell.angle_beta   90.00
_cell.angle_gamma   90.00
#
_symmetry.space_group_name_H-M   'P 1'
#
loop_
_entity.id
_entity.type
_entity.pdbx_description
1 polymer ?
#
loop_
_entity_poly.entity_id
_entity_poly.type
_entity_poly.pdbx_seq_one_letter_code
_entity_poly.pdbx_strand_id
1 'polypeptide(L)'
;MTALRPERESGTSYGEQSYEDAGALGEWYDSASYDAGGGAGGDEPWVPPADDETVALRIPEPPPTRIDGSVSASGSASDASPATGAPGTPAGGRAARRKAAKRRGGRHGGGARPSAESVEASDDGKPSAPLSRVEARRQARASKPGPAVLASRAVGEVFITTGVLMLLFVTYQLWWTNVRAHAQAGKEASTLQNEWASGKRAPGEFEPGQGFALLHIPKLDVVVPIAEGVSNKKVLDRGMVGHYSEGALKTAMPSAKTGNFGLAGHRNTHGEPFRYINKLSKGDEIVVETQDDYFVYKMTSSLPVTAPSNTSVLNPVPPQSGLTEPGRYITLTTCTPEFTSKYRLIVWGKMVEERPRSKGKPDALVQ
;
A
#
# COMPACT_ATOMS: atom_id res chain seq x y z
N MET A 1 47.95 -66.38 15.50
CA MET A 1 49.27 -65.71 15.63
C MET A 1 49.03 -64.22 15.67
N THR A 2 49.69 -63.60 16.63
CA THR A 2 49.50 -62.27 17.23
C THR A 2 50.01 -61.13 16.36
N ALA A 3 49.52 -59.92 16.68
CA ALA A 3 50.15 -58.59 16.58
C ALA A 3 49.62 -57.66 15.48
N LEU A 4 49.42 -56.34 15.67
CA LEU A 4 49.44 -55.43 16.83
C LEU A 4 48.81 -54.10 16.34
N ARG A 5 48.10 -53.40 17.23
CA ARG A 5 47.63 -51.99 17.10
C ARG A 5 48.79 -51.03 17.44
N PRO A 6 48.75 -49.75 17.03
CA PRO A 6 48.43 -48.65 17.97
C PRO A 6 47.54 -47.57 17.33
N GLU A 7 46.42 -47.12 17.92
CA GLU A 7 46.28 -46.05 18.94
C GLU A 7 46.90 -44.70 18.56
N ARG A 8 46.03 -43.69 18.39
CA ARG A 8 46.33 -42.28 18.66
C ARG A 8 45.05 -41.53 19.10
N GLU A 9 44.91 -41.43 20.41
CA GLU A 9 44.28 -40.37 21.23
C GLU A 9 44.82 -38.97 20.87
N SER A 10 44.29 -37.78 21.23
CA SER A 10 43.10 -37.24 21.90
C SER A 10 43.26 -35.69 21.94
N GLY A 11 42.19 -34.96 22.32
CA GLY A 11 42.22 -33.59 22.88
C GLY A 11 41.95 -32.47 21.87
N THR A 12 40.96 -31.58 22.01
CA THR A 12 40.39 -30.84 23.17
C THR A 12 39.02 -30.29 22.71
N SER A 13 37.88 -30.42 23.42
CA SER A 13 37.46 -29.90 24.75
C SER A 13 37.39 -28.38 24.87
N TYR A 14 36.15 -27.85 24.94
CA TYR A 14 35.57 -26.71 25.69
C TYR A 14 34.16 -26.54 25.09
N GLY A 15 33.05 -27.04 25.66
CA GLY A 15 32.44 -26.69 26.95
C GLY A 15 31.64 -25.39 26.83
N GLU A 16 30.46 -25.14 27.39
CA GLU A 16 29.35 -25.87 28.00
C GLU A 16 28.32 -24.76 28.38
N GLN A 17 27.06 -25.14 28.69
CA GLN A 17 26.05 -24.36 29.45
C GLN A 17 25.30 -23.24 28.71
N SER A 18 23.99 -23.04 28.91
CA SER A 18 22.93 -23.73 29.68
C SER A 18 21.60 -23.03 29.33
N TYR A 19 20.47 -23.71 29.46
CA TYR A 19 19.28 -23.29 30.23
C TYR A 19 18.13 -24.24 29.90
N GLU A 20 17.94 -25.23 30.77
CA GLU A 20 16.64 -25.88 30.97
C GLU A 20 15.97 -25.28 32.22
N ASP A 21 14.64 -25.30 32.13
CA ASP A 21 13.64 -25.44 33.18
C ASP A 21 13.13 -24.21 33.95
N ALA A 22 11.86 -23.86 33.70
CA ALA A 22 10.75 -24.07 34.65
C ALA A 22 9.49 -23.32 34.18
N GLY A 23 8.36 -24.03 34.08
CA GLY A 23 7.05 -23.36 33.89
C GLY A 23 5.91 -24.28 33.44
N ALA A 24 5.46 -25.15 34.34
CA ALA A 24 4.24 -25.93 34.18
C ALA A 24 2.96 -25.10 34.45
N LEU A 25 1.84 -25.60 33.89
CA LEU A 25 0.42 -25.40 34.23
C LEU A 25 -0.35 -24.28 33.50
N GLY A 26 -1.45 -24.67 32.84
CA GLY A 26 -2.55 -23.78 32.49
C GLY A 26 -3.35 -24.16 31.25
N GLU A 27 -4.15 -25.23 31.35
CA GLU A 27 -5.25 -25.58 30.44
C GLU A 27 -6.07 -24.37 29.97
N TRP A 28 -6.21 -24.15 28.66
CA TRP A 28 -7.39 -23.54 28.03
C TRP A 28 -7.57 -24.13 26.62
N TYR A 29 -8.18 -25.31 26.57
CA TYR A 29 -8.98 -25.73 25.42
C TYR A 29 -10.37 -25.13 25.62
N ASP A 30 -10.83 -24.29 24.70
CA ASP A 30 -12.26 -24.16 24.49
C ASP A 30 -12.57 -24.26 22.99
N SER A 31 -13.39 -25.26 22.73
CA SER A 31 -13.91 -25.70 21.46
C SER A 31 -15.09 -24.80 21.05
N ALA A 32 -14.90 -23.96 20.03
CA ALA A 32 -16.03 -23.35 19.35
C ALA A 32 -16.40 -24.20 18.12
N SER A 33 -17.40 -25.05 18.32
CA SER A 33 -18.18 -25.74 17.31
C SER A 33 -18.67 -24.79 16.21
N TYR A 34 -18.32 -25.09 14.96
CA TYR A 34 -18.91 -24.46 13.78
C TYR A 34 -20.20 -25.22 13.41
N ASP A 35 -21.33 -24.57 13.67
CA ASP A 35 -22.64 -24.97 13.17
C ASP A 35 -22.72 -24.68 11.66
N ALA A 36 -23.17 -25.67 10.91
CA ALA A 36 -23.32 -25.63 9.47
C ALA A 36 -24.77 -25.20 9.13
N GLY A 37 -24.96 -23.91 8.86
CA GLY A 37 -26.22 -23.36 8.35
C GLY A 37 -26.09 -22.92 6.90
N GLY A 38 -26.68 -23.69 5.98
CA GLY A 38 -26.77 -23.34 4.56
C GLY A 38 -27.70 -22.14 4.30
N GLY A 39 -27.38 -21.37 3.26
CA GLY A 39 -28.21 -20.30 2.75
C GLY A 39 -27.73 -19.85 1.37
N ALA A 40 -28.58 -20.06 0.36
CA ALA A 40 -28.35 -19.68 -1.03
C ALA A 40 -28.74 -18.21 -1.30
N GLY A 41 -28.03 -17.57 -2.24
CA GLY A 41 -28.57 -16.50 -3.08
C GLY A 41 -28.00 -15.09 -2.86
N GLY A 42 -27.47 -14.50 -3.93
CA GLY A 42 -27.32 -13.05 -4.10
C GLY A 42 -26.01 -12.60 -4.75
N ASP A 43 -26.00 -12.42 -6.07
CA ASP A 43 -25.03 -11.58 -6.77
C ASP A 43 -25.26 -10.11 -6.38
N GLU A 44 -24.63 -9.65 -5.30
CA GLU A 44 -24.57 -8.21 -4.99
C GLU A 44 -23.36 -7.54 -5.67
N PRO A 45 -23.54 -6.40 -6.37
CA PRO A 45 -22.43 -5.59 -6.85
C PRO A 45 -21.59 -5.10 -5.66
N TRP A 46 -20.28 -5.33 -5.71
CA TRP A 46 -19.35 -4.91 -4.67
C TRP A 46 -19.39 -3.39 -4.44
N VAL A 47 -19.74 -2.99 -3.21
CA VAL A 47 -19.64 -1.62 -2.71
C VAL A 47 -18.43 -1.54 -1.77
N PRO A 48 -17.45 -0.66 -2.03
CA PRO A 48 -16.31 -0.53 -1.13
C PRO A 48 -16.78 -0.06 0.26
N PRO A 49 -16.14 -0.54 1.35
CA PRO A 49 -16.43 -0.04 2.69
C PRO A 49 -16.16 1.48 2.74
N ALA A 50 -17.09 2.22 3.36
CA ALA A 50 -16.98 3.66 3.51
C ALA A 50 -15.68 4.00 4.24
N ASP A 51 -14.84 4.78 3.59
CA ASP A 51 -13.62 5.35 4.12
C ASP A 51 -13.94 6.67 4.81
N ASP A 52 -13.88 6.67 6.15
CA ASP A 52 -14.11 7.89 6.96
C ASP A 52 -13.08 9.02 6.70
N GLU A 53 -12.07 8.78 5.84
CA GLU A 53 -11.01 9.74 5.53
C GLU A 53 -11.21 10.54 4.22
N THR A 54 -12.25 10.29 3.41
CA THR A 54 -12.51 11.05 2.14
C THR A 54 -13.74 11.97 2.17
N VAL A 55 -14.30 12.24 3.35
CA VAL A 55 -15.47 13.12 3.52
C VAL A 55 -15.21 14.56 3.02
N ALA A 56 -13.95 14.99 2.91
CA ALA A 56 -13.59 16.36 2.58
C ALA A 56 -13.71 16.79 1.10
N LEU A 57 -14.08 15.91 0.16
CA LEU A 57 -14.16 16.25 -1.28
C LEU A 57 -15.49 15.94 -1.97
N ARG A 58 -16.58 15.67 -1.23
CA ARG A 58 -17.89 15.50 -1.87
C ARG A 58 -18.51 16.86 -2.19
N ILE A 59 -18.58 17.20 -3.48
CA ILE A 59 -19.46 18.24 -4.00
C ILE A 59 -20.91 17.75 -3.79
N PRO A 60 -21.80 18.52 -3.15
CA PRO A 60 -23.17 18.09 -2.93
C PRO A 60 -23.90 17.91 -4.26
N GLU A 61 -24.56 16.77 -4.44
CA GLU A 61 -25.43 16.51 -5.58
C GLU A 61 -26.64 17.45 -5.58
N PRO A 62 -27.11 17.92 -6.75
CA PRO A 62 -28.31 18.74 -6.84
C PRO A 62 -29.56 17.90 -6.49
N PRO A 63 -30.58 18.51 -5.86
CA PRO A 63 -31.76 17.79 -5.41
C PRO A 63 -32.59 17.25 -6.59
N PRO A 64 -33.22 16.06 -6.46
CA PRO A 64 -34.03 15.49 -7.52
C PRO A 64 -35.35 16.23 -7.71
N THR A 65 -35.68 16.52 -8.97
CA THR A 65 -36.98 17.01 -9.42
C THR A 65 -38.05 15.93 -9.26
N ARG A 66 -39.11 16.26 -8.52
CA ARG A 66 -40.27 15.40 -8.27
C ARG A 66 -41.15 15.31 -9.52
N ILE A 67 -41.35 14.11 -10.05
CA ILE A 67 -42.44 13.79 -10.99
C ILE A 67 -43.50 13.07 -10.16
N ASP A 68 -44.66 13.70 -9.99
CA ASP A 68 -45.82 13.12 -9.29
C ASP A 68 -46.59 12.18 -10.23
N GLY A 69 -46.79 10.94 -9.79
CA GLY A 69 -47.65 9.95 -10.41
C GLY A 69 -48.35 9.14 -9.32
N SER A 70 -49.66 9.33 -9.21
CA SER A 70 -50.60 8.86 -8.20
C SER A 70 -51.02 7.39 -8.33
N VAL A 71 -51.19 6.70 -7.18
CA VAL A 71 -52.22 5.70 -6.73
C VAL A 71 -51.56 4.71 -5.75
N SER A 72 -52.17 4.05 -4.75
CA SER A 72 -53.32 4.21 -3.85
C SER A 72 -53.34 2.96 -2.93
N ALA A 73 -53.59 3.15 -1.61
CA ALA A 73 -54.12 2.17 -0.61
C ALA A 73 -53.28 0.89 -0.30
N SER A 74 -53.24 0.29 0.91
CA SER A 74 -54.23 0.16 1.99
C SER A 74 -53.64 -0.36 3.33
N GLY A 75 -54.20 0.11 4.46
CA GLY A 75 -54.49 -0.61 5.75
C GLY A 75 -53.32 -1.09 6.64
N SER A 76 -53.35 -1.11 7.98
CA SER A 76 -54.38 -0.89 9.01
C SER A 76 -53.71 -0.71 10.39
N ALA A 77 -54.46 -0.17 11.36
CA ALA A 77 -54.02 0.31 12.68
C ALA A 77 -54.32 -0.67 13.85
N SER A 78 -54.04 -0.18 15.09
CA SER A 78 -54.33 -0.67 16.47
C SER A 78 -53.12 -1.35 17.18
N ASP A 79 -52.83 -1.19 18.47
CA ASP A 79 -53.52 -0.52 19.59
C ASP A 79 -52.57 -0.31 20.82
N ALA A 80 -52.97 0.61 21.71
CA ALA A 80 -52.79 0.69 23.18
C ALA A 80 -51.41 0.71 23.92
N SER A 81 -51.24 1.73 24.79
CA SER A 81 -50.32 1.85 25.95
C SER A 81 -50.99 1.39 27.27
N PRO A 82 -50.36 1.35 28.49
CA PRO A 82 -49.95 2.55 29.26
C PRO A 82 -48.78 2.46 30.30
N ALA A 83 -48.31 3.66 30.73
CA ALA A 83 -47.76 4.13 32.03
C ALA A 83 -46.60 3.37 32.75
N THR A 84 -45.56 4.04 33.29
CA THR A 84 -45.57 4.74 34.61
C THR A 84 -44.30 5.61 34.84
N GLY A 85 -44.43 6.77 35.51
CA GLY A 85 -43.40 7.33 36.43
C GLY A 85 -42.69 8.65 36.06
N ALA A 86 -42.95 9.73 36.82
CA ALA A 86 -42.23 11.03 36.85
C ALA A 86 -42.07 11.48 38.33
N PRO A 87 -41.61 12.70 38.74
CA PRO A 87 -40.85 13.79 38.08
C PRO A 87 -39.76 14.47 38.97
N GLY A 88 -39.13 15.57 38.49
CA GLY A 88 -38.41 16.55 39.34
C GLY A 88 -38.00 17.86 38.62
N THR A 89 -38.55 19.00 39.06
CA THR A 89 -38.48 20.41 38.56
C THR A 89 -37.29 21.21 39.16
N PRO A 90 -36.93 22.46 38.73
CA PRO A 90 -37.69 23.72 39.00
C PRO A 90 -37.71 24.73 37.78
N ALA A 91 -38.77 25.50 37.44
CA ALA A 91 -39.38 26.70 38.06
C ALA A 91 -38.36 27.80 38.44
N GLY A 92 -38.40 29.09 38.07
CA GLY A 92 -39.24 30.03 37.32
C GLY A 92 -38.42 31.36 37.26
N GLY A 93 -38.77 32.48 36.64
CA GLY A 93 -40.00 33.02 36.08
C GLY A 93 -39.71 34.45 35.57
N ARG A 94 -40.67 35.01 34.82
CA ARG A 94 -40.56 36.23 34.01
C ARG A 94 -40.89 37.49 34.83
N ALA A 95 -40.00 38.48 34.82
CA ALA A 95 -40.22 39.94 34.94
C ALA A 95 -38.81 40.55 35.11
N ALA A 96 -38.29 41.50 34.33
CA ALA A 96 -38.92 42.60 33.66
C ALA A 96 -38.09 43.04 32.44
N ARG A 97 -38.82 43.40 31.40
CA ARG A 97 -38.37 44.23 30.28
C ARG A 97 -38.06 45.65 30.75
N ARG A 98 -37.03 46.22 30.12
CA ARG A 98 -36.86 47.65 29.71
C ARG A 98 -36.58 48.72 30.79
N LYS A 99 -35.33 49.18 30.84
CA LYS A 99 -34.85 50.57 30.58
C LYS A 99 -33.33 50.61 30.85
N ALA A 100 -32.49 50.80 29.85
CA ALA A 100 -32.05 52.07 29.26
C ALA A 100 -30.82 52.67 29.97
N ALA A 101 -29.77 52.87 29.16
CA ALA A 101 -28.63 53.78 29.31
C ALA A 101 -27.70 53.61 30.52
N LYS A 102 -26.42 53.33 30.24
CA LYS A 102 -25.33 54.33 30.29
C LYS A 102 -24.00 53.66 30.69
N ARG A 103 -23.05 53.71 29.75
CA ARG A 103 -21.58 53.68 29.91
C ARG A 103 -20.94 52.31 30.18
N ARG A 104 -19.75 51.97 29.66
CA ARG A 104 -18.85 52.58 28.65
C ARG A 104 -17.64 51.64 28.52
N GLY A 105 -17.24 51.33 27.29
CA GLY A 105 -15.86 51.00 26.87
C GLY A 105 -15.33 49.61 27.28
N GLY A 106 -14.58 48.89 26.46
CA GLY A 106 -14.04 49.17 25.14
C GLY A 106 -13.44 47.88 24.58
N ARG A 107 -13.67 47.64 23.30
CA ARG A 107 -13.16 46.55 22.48
C ARG A 107 -12.07 47.12 21.59
N HIS A 108 -10.95 46.42 21.41
CA HIS A 108 -10.15 46.59 20.19
C HIS A 108 -9.63 45.24 19.70
N GLY A 109 -10.05 44.91 18.49
CA GLY A 109 -9.48 43.89 17.62
C GLY A 109 -9.70 44.35 16.18
N GLY A 110 -8.75 44.02 15.30
CA GLY A 110 -8.92 44.04 13.85
C GLY A 110 -8.46 45.31 13.16
N GLY A 111 -7.34 45.21 12.44
CA GLY A 111 -6.96 46.17 11.42
C GLY A 111 -7.56 45.83 10.05
N ALA A 112 -7.55 46.81 9.15
CA ALA A 112 -7.32 46.67 7.70
C ALA A 112 -7.49 48.06 7.04
N ARG A 113 -6.35 48.65 6.64
CA ARG A 113 -5.95 49.15 5.29
C ARG A 113 -7.00 49.69 4.27
N PRO A 114 -6.59 50.48 3.25
CA PRO A 114 -6.68 51.95 3.23
C PRO A 114 -7.38 52.51 1.97
N SER A 115 -7.66 53.82 1.92
CA SER A 115 -7.65 54.75 0.76
C SER A 115 -8.33 56.04 1.21
N ALA A 116 -7.57 57.11 1.44
CA ALA A 116 -7.37 58.22 0.49
C ALA A 116 -8.51 59.25 0.54
N GLU A 117 -8.33 60.28 1.36
CA GLU A 117 -8.63 61.66 0.98
C GLU A 117 -7.86 62.64 1.87
N SER A 118 -7.35 63.67 1.22
CA SER A 118 -6.33 64.63 1.59
C SER A 118 -6.84 65.79 2.44
N VAL A 119 -6.08 66.20 3.46
CA VAL A 119 -5.98 67.63 3.85
C VAL A 119 -4.57 67.92 4.37
N GLU A 120 -3.86 68.74 3.59
CA GLU A 120 -2.82 69.70 3.98
C GLU A 120 -1.63 69.22 4.83
N ALA A 121 -0.54 68.89 4.13
CA ALA A 121 0.80 69.03 4.67
C ALA A 121 1.17 70.51 4.68
N SER A 122 1.31 71.09 5.88
CA SER A 122 2.13 72.27 6.07
C SER A 122 3.58 71.90 5.75
N ASP A 123 4.04 72.40 4.61
CA ASP A 123 5.45 72.50 4.25
C ASP A 123 6.11 73.50 5.20
N ASP A 124 6.69 72.97 6.28
CA ASP A 124 7.74 73.64 7.01
C ASP A 124 9.04 72.87 6.72
N GLY A 125 9.64 73.22 5.58
CA GLY A 125 11.03 72.96 5.25
C GLY A 125 11.94 73.51 6.35
N LYS A 126 12.18 72.69 7.38
CA LYS A 126 13.35 72.82 8.25
C LYS A 126 14.29 71.67 7.90
N PRO A 127 15.55 71.95 7.51
CA PRO A 127 16.51 70.89 7.25
C PRO A 127 16.63 70.09 8.54
N SER A 128 16.23 68.81 8.52
CA SER A 128 16.46 67.91 9.65
C SER A 128 17.95 67.96 9.93
N ALA A 129 18.31 68.51 11.09
CA ALA A 129 19.69 68.66 11.51
C ALA A 129 20.44 67.35 11.27
N PRO A 130 21.70 67.39 10.80
CA PRO A 130 22.45 66.15 10.57
C PRO A 130 22.47 65.39 11.89
N LEU A 131 21.77 64.25 11.92
CA LEU A 131 21.66 63.42 13.11
C LEU A 131 23.08 63.21 13.64
N SER A 132 23.27 63.49 14.92
CA SER A 132 24.55 63.23 15.58
C SER A 132 24.98 61.81 15.23
N ARG A 133 26.27 61.59 14.99
CA ARG A 133 26.85 60.26 14.73
C ARG A 133 26.38 59.23 15.77
N VAL A 134 26.00 59.69 16.96
CA VAL A 134 25.44 58.92 18.07
C VAL A 134 23.96 58.56 17.87
N GLU A 135 23.12 59.48 17.40
CA GLU A 135 21.69 59.24 17.16
C GLU A 135 21.44 58.36 15.93
N ALA A 136 22.20 58.58 14.86
CA ALA A 136 22.23 57.69 13.70
C ALA A 136 22.68 56.26 14.11
N ARG A 137 23.65 56.14 15.01
CA ARG A 137 24.07 54.84 15.58
C ARG A 137 23.01 54.21 16.50
N ARG A 138 22.18 55.00 17.18
CA ARG A 138 21.13 54.51 18.08
C ARG A 138 19.93 53.99 17.30
N GLN A 139 19.51 54.70 16.25
CA GLN A 139 18.48 54.22 15.33
C GLN A 139 18.94 52.99 14.53
N ALA A 140 20.22 52.94 14.11
CA ALA A 140 20.81 51.75 13.50
C ALA A 140 20.95 50.54 14.44
N ARG A 141 20.86 50.74 15.77
CA ARG A 141 20.77 49.66 16.76
C ARG A 141 19.33 49.22 17.01
N ALA A 142 18.36 50.13 16.91
CA ALA A 142 16.94 49.84 17.06
C ALA A 142 16.32 49.13 15.85
N SER A 143 16.95 49.24 14.67
CA SER A 143 16.54 48.53 13.45
C SER A 143 17.07 47.10 13.36
N LYS A 144 17.84 46.62 14.36
CA LYS A 144 18.34 45.24 14.38
C LYS A 144 17.19 44.32 14.79
N PRO A 145 16.83 43.32 13.97
CA PRO A 145 15.78 42.39 14.33
C PRO A 145 16.11 41.74 15.68
N GLY A 146 15.13 41.71 16.58
CA GLY A 146 15.33 41.18 17.94
C GLY A 146 15.79 39.72 17.90
N PRO A 147 16.52 39.24 18.92
CA PRO A 147 17.04 37.86 18.97
C PRO A 147 15.93 36.81 18.79
N ALA A 148 14.70 37.09 19.22
CA ALA A 148 13.53 36.23 18.98
C ALA A 148 13.12 36.13 17.49
N VAL A 149 13.31 37.20 16.72
CA VAL A 149 13.04 37.21 15.26
C VAL A 149 14.12 36.43 14.52
N LEU A 150 15.39 36.51 14.96
CA LEU A 150 16.45 35.65 14.40
C LEU A 150 16.23 34.18 14.75
N ALA A 151 15.85 33.87 16.00
CA ALA A 151 15.58 32.51 16.43
C ALA A 151 14.40 31.88 15.68
N SER A 152 13.28 32.61 15.52
CA SER A 152 12.13 32.12 14.75
C SER A 152 12.44 31.93 13.26
N ARG A 153 13.30 32.76 12.66
CA ARG A 153 13.79 32.55 11.29
C ARG A 153 14.64 31.30 11.15
N ALA A 154 15.58 31.08 12.07
CA ALA A 154 16.42 29.89 12.07
C ALA A 154 15.58 28.61 12.25
N VAL A 155 14.60 28.63 13.16
CA VAL A 155 13.66 27.52 13.34
C VAL A 155 12.85 27.30 12.06
N GLY A 156 12.29 28.35 11.47
CA GLY A 156 11.54 28.26 10.21
C GLY A 156 12.37 27.68 9.06
N GLU A 157 13.63 28.09 8.93
CA GLU A 157 14.56 27.57 7.92
C GLU A 157 14.85 26.08 8.14
N VAL A 158 15.05 25.64 9.38
CA VAL A 158 15.24 24.21 9.71
C VAL A 158 13.99 23.40 9.34
N PHE A 159 12.78 23.90 9.62
CA PHE A 159 11.55 23.21 9.25
C PHE A 159 11.35 23.16 7.73
N ILE A 160 11.64 24.25 7.00
CA ILE A 160 11.54 24.30 5.54
C ILE A 160 12.54 23.34 4.90
N THR A 161 13.80 23.38 5.32
CA THR A 161 14.85 22.49 4.80
C THR A 161 14.52 21.02 5.06
N THR A 162 14.06 20.71 6.28
CA THR A 162 13.60 19.36 6.62
C THR A 162 12.43 18.92 5.73
N GLY A 163 11.42 19.78 5.54
CA GLY A 163 10.28 19.48 4.67
C GLY A 163 10.69 19.24 3.22
N VAL A 164 11.58 20.06 2.67
CA VAL A 164 12.13 19.90 1.31
C VAL A 164 12.91 18.59 1.20
N LEU A 165 13.73 18.23 2.19
CA LEU A 165 14.45 16.96 2.21
C LEU A 165 13.50 15.76 2.23
N MET A 166 12.41 15.81 3.01
CA MET A 166 11.41 14.75 3.02
C MET A 166 10.69 14.62 1.66
N LEU A 167 10.33 15.73 1.02
CA LEU A 167 9.71 15.70 -0.32
C LEU A 167 10.66 15.14 -1.39
N LEU A 168 11.94 15.52 -1.34
CA LEU A 168 12.97 14.96 -2.22
C LEU A 168 13.16 13.47 -1.97
N PHE A 169 13.14 13.03 -0.71
CA PHE A 169 13.23 11.62 -0.36
C PHE A 169 12.07 10.79 -0.90
N VAL A 170 10.82 11.26 -0.77
CA VAL A 170 9.64 10.60 -1.35
C VAL A 170 9.75 10.52 -2.88
N THR A 171 10.15 11.62 -3.52
CA THR A 171 10.35 11.66 -4.98
C THR A 171 11.43 10.66 -5.42
N TYR A 172 12.53 10.58 -4.67
CA TYR A 172 13.59 9.60 -4.90
C TYR A 172 13.05 8.16 -4.78
N GLN A 173 12.25 7.87 -3.74
CA GLN A 173 11.68 6.54 -3.55
C GLN A 173 10.75 6.13 -4.70
N LEU A 174 9.92 7.04 -5.22
CA LEU A 174 8.96 6.71 -6.27
C LEU A 174 9.56 6.68 -7.68
N TRP A 175 10.54 7.55 -7.96
CA TRP A 175 11.08 7.67 -9.31
C TRP A 175 12.42 6.98 -9.49
N TRP A 176 13.41 7.30 -8.65
CA TRP A 176 14.77 6.80 -8.85
C TRP A 176 14.89 5.29 -8.60
N THR A 177 14.19 4.77 -7.59
CA THR A 177 14.22 3.32 -7.32
C THR A 177 13.60 2.53 -8.47
N ASN A 178 12.54 3.05 -9.11
CA ASN A 178 11.94 2.43 -10.29
C ASN A 178 12.91 2.38 -11.45
N VAL A 179 13.59 3.49 -11.75
CA VAL A 179 14.62 3.53 -12.81
C VAL A 179 15.75 2.53 -12.54
N ARG A 180 16.27 2.50 -11.31
CA ARG A 180 17.34 1.56 -10.92
C ARG A 180 16.88 0.11 -11.03
N ALA A 181 15.66 -0.18 -10.61
CA ALA A 181 15.09 -1.53 -10.64
C ALA A 181 14.83 -2.00 -12.08
N HIS A 182 14.30 -1.17 -12.97
CA HIS A 182 14.20 -1.50 -14.40
C HIS A 182 15.58 -1.79 -15.01
N ALA A 183 16.60 -1.00 -14.65
CA ALA A 183 17.96 -1.25 -15.13
C ALA A 183 18.55 -2.57 -14.59
N GLN A 184 18.22 -2.96 -13.35
CA GLN A 184 18.62 -4.24 -12.78
C GLN A 184 17.86 -5.40 -13.44
N ALA A 185 16.54 -5.33 -13.49
CA ALA A 185 15.68 -6.32 -14.14
C ALA A 185 16.06 -6.52 -15.62
N GLY A 186 16.35 -5.45 -16.37
CA GLY A 186 16.78 -5.55 -17.77
C GLY A 186 18.14 -6.22 -17.95
N LYS A 187 19.09 -5.99 -17.02
CA LYS A 187 20.37 -6.70 -17.00
C LYS A 187 20.16 -8.18 -16.71
N GLU A 188 19.38 -8.52 -15.68
CA GLU A 188 19.08 -9.92 -15.34
C GLU A 188 18.35 -10.63 -16.49
N ALA A 189 17.37 -9.98 -17.13
CA ALA A 189 16.69 -10.51 -18.30
C ALA A 189 17.66 -10.82 -19.45
N SER A 190 18.57 -9.88 -19.74
CA SER A 190 19.57 -10.05 -20.79
C SER A 190 20.57 -11.18 -20.45
N THR A 191 21.00 -11.26 -19.18
CA THR A 191 21.86 -12.35 -18.70
C THR A 191 21.18 -13.70 -18.86
N LEU A 192 19.93 -13.84 -18.42
CA LEU A 192 19.16 -15.08 -18.57
C LEU A 192 19.03 -15.49 -20.03
N GLN A 193 18.65 -14.56 -20.91
CA GLN A 193 18.53 -14.84 -22.35
C GLN A 193 19.87 -15.26 -22.96
N ASN A 194 20.98 -14.62 -22.58
CA ASN A 194 22.32 -14.98 -23.04
C ASN A 194 22.76 -16.35 -22.52
N GLU A 195 22.48 -16.68 -21.26
CA GLU A 195 22.78 -17.99 -20.68
C GLU A 195 22.01 -19.09 -21.39
N TRP A 196 20.71 -18.87 -21.64
CA TRP A 196 19.88 -19.80 -22.41
C TRP A 196 20.40 -19.98 -23.84
N ALA A 197 20.80 -18.90 -24.51
CA ALA A 197 21.38 -18.95 -25.85
C ALA A 197 22.73 -19.69 -25.88
N SER A 198 23.51 -19.60 -24.80
CA SER A 198 24.79 -20.31 -24.67
C SER A 198 24.64 -21.80 -24.33
N GLY A 199 23.41 -22.28 -24.10
CA GLY A 199 23.14 -23.67 -23.72
C GLY A 199 23.60 -24.04 -22.31
N LYS A 200 23.98 -23.06 -21.47
CA LYS A 200 24.23 -23.29 -20.04
C LYS A 200 22.89 -23.61 -19.40
N ARG A 201 22.64 -24.90 -19.19
CA ARG A 201 21.44 -25.40 -18.52
C ARG A 201 21.64 -25.25 -17.02
N ALA A 202 20.65 -24.71 -16.31
CA ALA A 202 20.51 -24.90 -14.88
C ALA A 202 19.33 -25.85 -14.61
N PRO A 203 19.48 -27.17 -14.87
CA PRO A 203 18.43 -28.12 -14.53
C PRO A 203 18.53 -28.40 -13.03
N GLY A 204 17.59 -27.89 -12.23
CA GLY A 204 17.59 -28.16 -10.81
C GLY A 204 16.72 -27.22 -10.00
N GLU A 205 16.94 -27.27 -8.69
CA GLU A 205 16.41 -26.32 -7.73
C GLU A 205 17.19 -25.00 -7.86
N PHE A 206 16.50 -23.88 -7.91
CA PHE A 206 17.11 -22.56 -8.06
C PHE A 206 17.52 -22.02 -6.70
N GLU A 207 18.64 -21.31 -6.64
CA GLU A 207 19.08 -20.66 -5.40
C GLU A 207 18.20 -19.43 -5.09
N PRO A 208 17.95 -19.09 -3.82
CA PRO A 208 17.19 -17.90 -3.46
C PRO A 208 17.79 -16.61 -4.04
N GLY A 209 17.03 -15.93 -4.89
CA GLY A 209 17.46 -14.75 -5.64
C GLY A 209 17.94 -15.03 -7.07
N GLN A 210 18.05 -16.29 -7.48
CA GLN A 210 18.45 -16.67 -8.83
C GLN A 210 17.28 -16.51 -9.80
N GLY A 211 17.49 -15.73 -10.85
CA GLY A 211 16.55 -15.64 -11.98
C GLY A 211 16.47 -16.96 -12.73
N PHE A 212 15.28 -17.36 -13.15
CA PHE A 212 15.08 -18.63 -13.89
C PHE A 212 14.06 -18.55 -15.04
N ALA A 213 13.26 -17.49 -15.08
CA ALA A 213 12.26 -17.29 -16.12
C ALA A 213 12.05 -15.80 -16.40
N LEU A 214 11.35 -15.48 -17.48
CA LEU A 214 10.80 -14.16 -17.76
C LEU A 214 9.27 -14.24 -17.71
N LEU A 215 8.65 -13.29 -17.01
CA LEU A 215 7.22 -13.07 -17.03
C LEU A 215 6.89 -11.98 -18.05
N HIS A 216 5.98 -12.29 -18.95
CA HIS A 216 5.42 -11.37 -19.92
C HIS A 216 3.93 -11.17 -19.66
N ILE A 217 3.47 -9.93 -19.61
CA ILE A 217 2.04 -9.58 -19.57
C ILE A 217 1.79 -8.55 -20.67
N PRO A 218 1.49 -8.99 -21.91
CA PRO A 218 1.45 -8.12 -23.09
C PRO A 218 0.53 -6.91 -22.93
N LYS A 219 -0.68 -7.11 -22.38
CA LYS A 219 -1.66 -6.03 -22.15
C LYS A 219 -1.14 -4.91 -21.25
N LEU A 220 -0.19 -5.22 -20.36
CA LEU A 220 0.37 -4.27 -19.40
C LEU A 220 1.77 -3.78 -19.81
N ASP A 221 2.30 -4.23 -20.95
CA ASP A 221 3.67 -3.96 -21.39
C ASP A 221 4.72 -4.34 -20.31
N VAL A 222 4.49 -5.46 -19.63
CA VAL A 222 5.39 -5.96 -18.59
C VAL A 222 6.25 -7.08 -19.15
N VAL A 223 7.57 -6.91 -19.05
CA VAL A 223 8.57 -7.96 -19.23
C VAL A 223 9.53 -7.90 -18.04
N VAL A 224 9.52 -8.94 -17.19
CA VAL A 224 10.25 -8.91 -15.93
C VAL A 224 10.84 -10.29 -15.59
N PRO A 225 12.07 -10.38 -15.06
CA PRO A 225 12.60 -11.65 -14.58
C PRO A 225 11.81 -12.20 -13.39
N ILE A 226 11.62 -13.52 -13.40
CA ILE A 226 11.18 -14.30 -12.26
C ILE A 226 12.42 -14.89 -11.59
N ALA A 227 12.57 -14.64 -10.30
CA ALA A 227 13.60 -15.25 -9.47
C ALA A 227 13.00 -16.12 -8.38
N GLU A 228 13.79 -17.08 -7.90
CA GLU A 228 13.38 -17.98 -6.83
C GLU A 228 13.37 -17.23 -5.48
N GLY A 229 12.27 -17.37 -4.74
CA GLY A 229 12.07 -16.72 -3.45
C GLY A 229 11.43 -15.33 -3.56
N VAL A 230 10.89 -14.84 -2.43
CA VAL A 230 10.13 -13.56 -2.34
C VAL A 230 10.83 -12.53 -1.44
N SER A 231 12.15 -12.64 -1.29
CA SER A 231 12.95 -11.70 -0.48
C SER A 231 12.95 -10.30 -1.09
N ASN A 232 12.66 -9.28 -0.28
CA ASN A 232 12.78 -7.88 -0.70
C ASN A 232 14.17 -7.57 -1.26
N LYS A 233 15.22 -7.80 -0.47
CA LYS A 233 16.60 -7.39 -0.83
C LYS A 233 17.21 -8.17 -2.00
N LYS A 234 16.86 -9.45 -2.12
CA LYS A 234 17.45 -10.34 -3.15
C LYS A 234 16.63 -10.36 -4.44
N VAL A 235 15.32 -10.12 -4.36
CA VAL A 235 14.39 -10.32 -5.49
C VAL A 235 13.58 -9.06 -5.77
N LEU A 236 12.63 -8.72 -4.89
CA LEU A 236 11.59 -7.74 -5.22
C LEU A 236 12.16 -6.32 -5.41
N ASP A 237 13.07 -5.87 -4.54
CA ASP A 237 13.70 -4.55 -4.62
C ASP A 237 14.70 -4.44 -5.79
N ARG A 238 14.96 -5.53 -6.50
CA ARG A 238 15.77 -5.54 -7.73
C ARG A 238 14.93 -5.42 -9.01
N GLY A 239 13.63 -5.21 -8.85
CA GLY A 239 12.68 -5.12 -9.96
C GLY A 239 12.31 -6.45 -10.58
N MET A 240 12.56 -7.56 -9.89
CA MET A 240 12.13 -8.89 -10.31
C MET A 240 10.82 -9.28 -9.61
N VAL A 241 10.13 -10.28 -10.15
CA VAL A 241 9.03 -10.97 -9.45
C VAL A 241 9.57 -12.23 -8.79
N GLY A 242 9.05 -12.57 -7.62
CA GLY A 242 9.53 -13.69 -6.82
C GLY A 242 8.59 -14.87 -6.85
N HIS A 243 9.11 -16.08 -7.08
CA HIS A 243 8.38 -17.32 -6.90
C HIS A 243 8.31 -17.69 -5.41
N TYR A 244 7.14 -18.07 -4.91
CA TYR A 244 7.01 -18.60 -3.56
C TYR A 244 7.64 -20.01 -3.49
N SER A 245 8.87 -20.10 -3.02
CA SER A 245 9.68 -21.32 -3.06
C SER A 245 10.05 -21.92 -1.70
N GLU A 246 9.76 -21.20 -0.62
CA GLU A 246 10.26 -21.52 0.72
C GLU A 246 9.13 -21.93 1.68
N GLY A 247 9.43 -22.94 2.51
CA GLY A 247 8.59 -23.37 3.63
C GLY A 247 7.16 -23.76 3.23
N ALA A 248 6.19 -23.40 4.09
CA ALA A 248 4.78 -23.71 3.90
C ALA A 248 4.13 -22.96 2.71
N LEU A 249 4.83 -21.99 2.12
CA LEU A 249 4.34 -21.23 0.98
C LEU A 249 4.89 -21.75 -0.35
N LYS A 250 5.72 -22.82 -0.36
CA LYS A 250 6.29 -23.38 -1.59
C LYS A 250 5.17 -23.75 -2.59
N THR A 251 5.21 -23.13 -3.77
CA THR A 251 4.27 -23.36 -4.87
C THR A 251 4.86 -24.23 -5.97
N ALA A 252 4.02 -24.69 -6.89
CA ALA A 252 4.43 -25.58 -7.98
C ALA A 252 5.11 -24.80 -9.10
N MET A 253 6.15 -25.38 -9.72
CA MET A 253 6.77 -24.82 -10.93
C MET A 253 5.81 -24.85 -12.14
N PRO A 254 5.96 -23.97 -13.14
CA PRO A 254 5.07 -23.95 -14.31
C PRO A 254 5.10 -25.25 -15.13
N SER A 255 6.22 -26.00 -15.10
CA SER A 255 6.36 -27.31 -15.74
C SER A 255 5.63 -28.45 -15.03
N ALA A 256 5.18 -28.24 -13.78
CA ALA A 256 4.42 -29.24 -13.04
C ALA A 256 3.10 -29.54 -13.78
N LYS A 257 2.71 -30.82 -13.80
CA LYS A 257 1.50 -31.28 -14.51
C LYS A 257 0.20 -30.80 -13.87
N THR A 258 0.24 -30.50 -12.57
CA THR A 258 -0.82 -29.85 -11.81
C THR A 258 -0.20 -28.99 -10.71
N GLY A 259 -0.95 -28.00 -10.24
CA GLY A 259 -0.56 -27.11 -9.15
C GLY A 259 -0.84 -25.64 -9.47
N ASN A 260 -0.38 -24.81 -8.55
CA ASN A 260 -0.48 -23.35 -8.63
C ASN A 260 0.93 -22.78 -8.59
N PHE A 261 1.30 -21.96 -9.57
CA PHE A 261 2.58 -21.24 -9.62
C PHE A 261 2.38 -19.84 -9.05
N GLY A 262 2.86 -19.61 -7.84
CA GLY A 262 2.65 -18.37 -7.10
C GLY A 262 3.79 -17.37 -7.33
N LEU A 263 3.44 -16.13 -7.67
CA LEU A 263 4.37 -15.03 -7.87
C LEU A 263 4.01 -13.82 -7.02
N ALA A 264 5.01 -13.18 -6.43
CA ALA A 264 4.90 -11.89 -5.74
C ALA A 264 5.63 -10.79 -6.51
N GLY A 265 5.06 -9.58 -6.53
CA GLY A 265 5.68 -8.43 -7.20
C GLY A 265 5.25 -7.10 -6.60
N HIS A 266 6.14 -6.11 -6.67
CA HIS A 266 5.87 -4.76 -6.16
C HIS A 266 4.74 -4.08 -6.94
N ARG A 267 3.95 -3.28 -6.22
CA ARG A 267 2.83 -2.49 -6.79
C ARG A 267 3.24 -1.08 -7.22
N ASN A 268 4.15 -0.43 -6.50
CA ASN A 268 4.39 1.01 -6.63
C ASN A 268 5.87 1.42 -6.61
N THR A 269 6.78 0.47 -6.36
CA THR A 269 8.21 0.75 -6.25
C THR A 269 9.02 -0.30 -6.98
N HIS A 270 10.32 -0.05 -7.13
CA HIS A 270 11.28 -0.95 -7.76
C HIS A 270 10.76 -1.56 -9.07
N GLY A 271 10.33 -0.72 -10.00
CA GLY A 271 9.90 -1.12 -11.34
C GLY A 271 8.44 -1.57 -11.41
N GLU A 272 7.79 -1.73 -10.25
CA GLU A 272 6.34 -1.85 -10.10
C GLU A 272 5.65 -2.84 -11.08
N PRO A 273 6.19 -4.08 -11.25
CA PRO A 273 5.74 -5.00 -12.29
C PRO A 273 4.26 -5.37 -12.16
N PHE A 274 3.69 -5.28 -10.95
CA PHE A 274 2.30 -5.63 -10.69
C PHE A 274 1.38 -4.43 -10.43
N ARG A 275 1.80 -3.20 -10.74
CA ARG A 275 0.99 -2.00 -10.52
C ARG A 275 -0.42 -2.09 -11.12
N TYR A 276 -0.51 -2.62 -12.33
CA TYR A 276 -1.76 -2.62 -13.10
C TYR A 276 -2.36 -4.01 -13.32
N ILE A 277 -2.02 -5.02 -12.52
CA ILE A 277 -2.63 -6.35 -12.68
C ILE A 277 -4.15 -6.34 -12.43
N ASN A 278 -4.68 -5.34 -11.72
CA ASN A 278 -6.12 -5.08 -11.59
C ASN A 278 -6.80 -4.63 -12.89
N LYS A 279 -6.04 -4.26 -13.92
CA LYS A 279 -6.55 -3.92 -15.25
C LYS A 279 -6.65 -5.15 -16.17
N LEU A 280 -6.15 -6.30 -15.72
CA LEU A 280 -6.38 -7.56 -16.43
C LEU A 280 -7.86 -7.94 -16.37
N SER A 281 -8.31 -8.53 -17.45
CA SER A 281 -9.65 -8.98 -17.74
C SER A 281 -9.57 -10.46 -18.10
N LYS A 282 -10.69 -11.18 -17.92
CA LYS A 282 -10.76 -12.60 -18.24
C LYS A 282 -10.32 -12.85 -19.68
N GLY A 283 -9.37 -13.76 -19.88
CA GLY A 283 -8.82 -14.11 -21.19
C GLY A 283 -7.50 -13.45 -21.54
N ASP A 284 -7.09 -12.38 -20.84
CA ASP A 284 -5.78 -11.74 -21.07
C ASP A 284 -4.63 -12.70 -20.78
N GLU A 285 -3.57 -12.59 -21.56
CA GLU A 285 -2.44 -13.51 -21.52
C GLU A 285 -1.40 -13.12 -20.47
N ILE A 286 -0.90 -14.14 -19.77
CA ILE A 286 0.22 -14.08 -18.84
C ILE A 286 1.17 -15.19 -19.28
N VAL A 287 2.34 -14.87 -19.80
CA VAL A 287 3.26 -15.83 -20.39
C VAL A 287 4.51 -15.96 -19.52
N VAL A 288 4.86 -17.19 -19.14
CA VAL A 288 6.12 -17.51 -18.47
C VAL A 288 7.05 -18.14 -19.49
N GLU A 289 8.14 -17.44 -19.80
CA GLU A 289 9.21 -17.90 -20.68
C GLU A 289 10.34 -18.49 -19.84
N THR A 290 10.72 -19.72 -20.13
CA THR A 290 11.87 -20.40 -19.52
C THR A 290 12.94 -20.70 -20.57
N GLN A 291 14.01 -21.37 -20.16
CA GLN A 291 15.05 -21.84 -21.08
C GLN A 291 14.47 -22.74 -22.19
N ASP A 292 13.55 -23.64 -21.83
CA ASP A 292 13.09 -24.71 -22.71
C ASP A 292 11.67 -24.51 -23.24
N ASP A 293 10.80 -23.82 -22.50
CA ASP A 293 9.37 -23.75 -22.76
C ASP A 293 8.78 -22.36 -22.53
N TYR A 294 7.69 -22.07 -23.25
CA TYR A 294 6.74 -21.02 -22.97
C TYR A 294 5.47 -21.63 -22.34
N PHE A 295 5.04 -21.06 -21.22
CA PHE A 295 3.80 -21.44 -20.55
C PHE A 295 2.81 -20.27 -20.64
N VAL A 296 1.73 -20.44 -21.40
CA VAL A 296 0.73 -19.40 -21.61
C VAL A 296 -0.44 -19.64 -20.67
N TYR A 297 -0.72 -18.66 -19.82
CA TYR A 297 -1.89 -18.62 -18.95
C TYR A 297 -2.86 -17.56 -19.43
N LYS A 298 -4.15 -17.79 -19.21
CA LYS A 298 -5.19 -16.77 -19.37
C LYS A 298 -5.75 -16.37 -18.01
N MET A 299 -5.81 -15.07 -17.76
CA MET A 299 -6.45 -14.50 -16.57
C MET A 299 -7.88 -15.03 -16.48
N THR A 300 -8.26 -15.51 -15.29
CA THR A 300 -9.55 -16.16 -15.05
C THR A 300 -10.40 -15.36 -14.07
N SER A 301 -9.81 -14.94 -12.94
CA SER A 301 -10.49 -14.23 -11.86
C SER A 301 -9.51 -13.43 -11.02
N SER A 302 -10.02 -12.56 -10.15
CA SER A 302 -9.23 -11.75 -9.24
C SER A 302 -9.95 -11.55 -7.90
N LEU A 303 -9.17 -11.40 -6.83
CA LEU A 303 -9.64 -10.97 -5.52
C LEU A 303 -9.02 -9.59 -5.22
N PRO A 304 -9.80 -8.49 -5.39
CA PRO A 304 -9.26 -7.13 -5.34
C PRO A 304 -8.61 -6.74 -4.01
N VAL A 305 -9.12 -7.30 -2.91
CA VAL A 305 -8.68 -7.02 -1.54
C VAL A 305 -8.76 -8.30 -0.71
N THR A 306 -7.66 -8.68 -0.07
CA THR A 306 -7.61 -9.75 0.93
C THR A 306 -6.58 -9.43 2.02
N ALA A 307 -6.69 -10.08 3.18
CA ALA A 307 -5.73 -9.92 4.26
C ALA A 307 -4.33 -10.45 3.84
N PRO A 308 -3.22 -9.82 4.26
CA PRO A 308 -1.87 -10.33 3.99
C PRO A 308 -1.61 -11.75 4.51
N SER A 309 -2.35 -12.18 5.53
CA SER A 309 -2.29 -13.53 6.11
C SER A 309 -3.09 -14.58 5.34
N ASN A 310 -3.87 -14.21 4.33
CA ASN A 310 -4.60 -15.17 3.50
C ASN A 310 -3.65 -15.88 2.52
N THR A 311 -2.89 -16.84 3.02
CA THR A 311 -1.96 -17.65 2.25
C THR A 311 -2.66 -18.72 1.42
N SER A 312 -3.92 -19.04 1.73
CA SER A 312 -4.70 -20.06 1.03
C SER A 312 -4.86 -19.78 -0.47
N VAL A 313 -4.76 -18.52 -0.89
CA VAL A 313 -4.76 -18.08 -2.30
C VAL A 313 -3.63 -18.70 -3.14
N LEU A 314 -2.60 -19.27 -2.49
CA LEU A 314 -1.47 -19.96 -3.10
C LEU A 314 -1.63 -21.49 -3.14
N ASN A 315 -2.72 -22.03 -2.58
CA ASN A 315 -2.97 -23.47 -2.57
C ASN A 315 -3.03 -24.05 -4.00
N PRO A 316 -2.75 -25.35 -4.19
CA PRO A 316 -2.78 -25.99 -5.51
C PRO A 316 -4.09 -25.80 -6.27
N VAL A 317 -5.22 -25.75 -5.55
CA VAL A 317 -6.51 -25.27 -6.05
C VAL A 317 -6.91 -24.08 -5.16
N PRO A 318 -6.71 -22.84 -5.64
CA PRO A 318 -6.84 -21.67 -4.77
C PRO A 318 -8.32 -21.38 -4.48
N PRO A 319 -8.74 -21.30 -3.20
CA PRO A 319 -10.10 -20.94 -2.85
C PRO A 319 -10.41 -19.51 -3.30
N GLN A 320 -11.69 -19.18 -3.46
CA GLN A 320 -12.19 -17.87 -3.92
C GLN A 320 -11.84 -17.51 -5.37
N SER A 321 -10.97 -18.27 -6.04
CA SER A 321 -10.64 -18.08 -7.46
C SER A 321 -11.77 -18.53 -8.42
N GLY A 322 -12.74 -19.32 -7.93
CA GLY A 322 -13.73 -20.01 -8.77
C GLY A 322 -13.19 -21.26 -9.47
N LEU A 323 -11.93 -21.65 -9.23
CA LEU A 323 -11.34 -22.90 -9.68
C LEU A 323 -11.66 -24.01 -8.67
N THR A 324 -12.24 -25.11 -9.13
CA THR A 324 -12.74 -26.20 -8.26
C THR A 324 -12.00 -27.52 -8.43
N GLU A 325 -11.25 -27.69 -9.51
CA GLU A 325 -10.57 -28.95 -9.85
C GLU A 325 -9.05 -28.75 -9.87
N PRO A 326 -8.26 -29.83 -9.70
CA PRO A 326 -6.83 -29.80 -9.98
C PRO A 326 -6.58 -29.33 -11.41
N GLY A 327 -5.66 -28.39 -11.56
CA GLY A 327 -5.30 -27.83 -12.86
C GLY A 327 -3.90 -27.22 -12.81
N ARG A 328 -3.57 -26.42 -13.82
CA ARG A 328 -2.30 -25.69 -13.89
C ARG A 328 -2.61 -24.21 -13.82
N TYR A 329 -2.33 -23.63 -12.65
CA TYR A 329 -2.72 -22.27 -12.31
C TYR A 329 -1.49 -21.39 -12.11
N ILE A 330 -1.70 -20.08 -12.26
CA ILE A 330 -0.75 -19.04 -11.86
C ILE A 330 -1.47 -18.07 -10.92
N THR A 331 -0.79 -17.64 -9.87
CA THR A 331 -1.30 -16.64 -8.92
C THR A 331 -0.33 -15.48 -8.85
N LEU A 332 -0.81 -14.27 -9.14
CA LEU A 332 -0.04 -13.03 -8.99
C LEU A 332 -0.50 -12.31 -7.72
N THR A 333 0.42 -12.00 -6.82
CA THR A 333 0.14 -11.32 -5.55
C THR A 333 0.88 -9.99 -5.47
N THR A 334 0.18 -8.95 -5.00
CA THR A 334 0.78 -7.62 -4.82
C THR A 334 0.07 -6.83 -3.71
N CYS A 335 0.66 -5.73 -3.28
CA CYS A 335 0.05 -4.84 -2.27
C CYS A 335 -1.15 -4.06 -2.83
N THR A 336 -2.10 -3.74 -1.96
CA THR A 336 -3.24 -2.88 -2.30
C THR A 336 -3.79 -2.20 -1.03
N PRO A 337 -4.44 -1.03 -1.12
CA PRO A 337 -4.40 -0.06 -2.22
C PRO A 337 -2.99 0.40 -2.64
N GLU A 338 -2.90 1.24 -3.68
CA GLU A 338 -1.61 1.81 -4.09
C GLU A 338 -0.96 2.61 -2.95
N PHE A 339 0.38 2.57 -2.88
CA PHE A 339 1.23 3.25 -1.89
C PHE A 339 1.06 2.77 -0.44
N THR A 340 0.36 1.66 -0.22
CA THR A 340 0.24 1.00 1.09
C THR A 340 0.50 -0.51 0.98
N SER A 341 0.73 -1.16 2.11
CA SER A 341 0.90 -2.61 2.24
C SER A 341 -0.19 -3.26 3.09
N LYS A 342 -1.29 -2.52 3.34
CA LYS A 342 -2.40 -2.93 4.23
C LYS A 342 -3.06 -4.24 3.81
N TYR A 343 -3.32 -4.41 2.52
CA TYR A 343 -3.97 -5.59 1.96
C TYR A 343 -3.19 -6.16 0.78
N ARG A 344 -3.70 -7.25 0.22
CA ARG A 344 -3.21 -7.85 -1.02
C ARG A 344 -4.28 -7.88 -2.11
N LEU A 345 -3.83 -7.65 -3.34
CA LEU A 345 -4.58 -7.89 -4.56
C LEU A 345 -4.07 -9.21 -5.16
N ILE A 346 -4.98 -10.09 -5.54
CA ILE A 346 -4.68 -11.39 -6.12
C ILE A 346 -5.30 -11.50 -7.51
N VAL A 347 -4.53 -12.01 -8.48
CA VAL A 347 -5.01 -12.37 -9.82
C VAL A 347 -4.67 -13.82 -10.08
N TRP A 348 -5.64 -14.59 -10.58
CA TRP A 348 -5.44 -15.98 -10.97
C TRP A 348 -5.55 -16.14 -12.49
N GLY A 349 -4.74 -17.03 -13.03
CA GLY A 349 -4.83 -17.50 -14.41
C GLY A 349 -4.78 -19.01 -14.52
N LYS A 350 -5.33 -19.54 -15.61
CA LYS A 350 -5.29 -20.97 -15.96
C LYS A 350 -4.45 -21.17 -17.21
N MET A 351 -3.58 -22.18 -17.20
CA MET A 351 -2.74 -22.49 -18.36
C MET A 351 -3.60 -22.97 -19.54
N VAL A 352 -3.26 -22.48 -20.72
CA VAL A 352 -3.91 -22.85 -22.00
C VAL A 352 -2.93 -23.42 -23.01
N GLU A 353 -1.63 -23.15 -22.89
CA GLU A 353 -0.60 -23.68 -23.79
C GLU A 353 0.70 -23.94 -23.02
N GLU A 354 1.34 -25.08 -23.30
CA GLU A 354 2.74 -25.36 -23.00
C GLU A 354 3.44 -25.58 -24.34
N ARG A 355 4.42 -24.73 -24.65
CA ARG A 355 5.04 -24.67 -25.97
C ARG A 355 6.56 -24.74 -25.84
N PRO A 356 7.21 -25.78 -26.38
CA PRO A 356 8.67 -25.80 -26.47
C PRO A 356 9.21 -24.60 -27.22
N ARG A 357 10.28 -24.00 -26.70
CA ARG A 357 10.97 -22.83 -27.26
C ARG A 357 11.43 -23.07 -28.69
N SER A 358 11.74 -24.32 -29.05
CA SER A 358 12.08 -24.75 -30.41
C SER A 358 10.96 -24.52 -31.42
N LYS A 359 9.70 -24.34 -30.99
CA LYS A 359 8.56 -23.99 -31.84
C LYS A 359 8.38 -22.48 -32.01
N GLY A 360 9.30 -21.66 -31.49
CA GLY A 360 9.20 -20.20 -31.53
C GLY A 360 8.23 -19.63 -30.49
N LYS A 361 8.14 -18.29 -30.44
CA LYS A 361 7.28 -17.55 -29.50
C LYS A 361 5.79 -17.91 -29.72
N PRO A 362 4.97 -17.97 -28.65
CA PRO A 362 3.53 -18.14 -28.78
C PRO A 362 2.87 -16.89 -29.37
N ASP A 363 1.66 -17.05 -29.92
CA ASP A 363 0.88 -15.96 -30.54
C ASP A 363 0.68 -14.77 -29.60
N ALA A 364 0.60 -15.04 -28.29
CA ALA A 364 0.49 -14.03 -27.23
C ALA A 364 1.66 -13.02 -27.20
N LEU A 365 2.83 -13.36 -27.76
CA LEU A 365 4.04 -12.51 -27.72
C LEU A 365 4.44 -11.90 -29.08
N VAL A 366 3.61 -12.06 -30.10
CA VAL A 366 3.90 -11.57 -31.46
C VAL A 366 2.83 -10.63 -32.02
N GLN A 367 1.81 -10.30 -31.22
CA GLN A 367 0.71 -9.39 -31.59
C GLN A 367 1.05 -7.91 -31.39
#